data_AF-A0A497S5E4-F1
#
_entry.id   AF-A0A497S5E4-F1
#
_cell.length_a   1.000
_cell.length_b   1.000
_cell.length_c   1.000
_cell.angle_alpha   90.00
_cell.angle_beta   90.00
_cell.angle_gamma   90.00
#
_symmetry.space_group_name_H-M   'P 1'
#
loop_
_entity.id
_entity.type
_entity.pdbx_description
1 polymer ?
#
loop_
_entity_poly.entity_id
_entity_poly.type
_entity_poly.pdbx_seq_one_letter_code
_entity_poly.pdbx_strand_id
1 'polypeptide(L)'
;MPRKQRSDDELKQAGEHLYYKYWMFVTLANVQSAGAFGQSAINNALLESFTIHTRAILDFLYRGESREKDDVLAIDFFNNPDEWVSTRPNKSSTLESVHNRVGKEVAHLTYARQEIKPENKSWPFLEIAKDVDAIFSKFLNLVPKNRLGPSWNDIKG
;
A
#
# COMPACT_ATOMS: atom_id res chain seq x y z
N MET A 1 -8.13 -21.47 12.92
CA MET A 1 -9.14 -21.76 11.88
C MET A 1 -8.64 -21.18 10.58
N PRO A 2 -8.70 -21.93 9.47
CA PRO A 2 -8.21 -21.46 8.17
C PRO A 2 -8.99 -20.24 7.70
N ARG A 3 -8.35 -19.41 6.87
CA ARG A 3 -8.95 -18.24 6.22
C ARG A 3 -10.06 -18.69 5.26
N LYS A 4 -11.20 -17.97 5.23
CA LYS A 4 -12.32 -18.28 4.33
C LYS A 4 -11.93 -17.93 2.89
N GLN A 5 -12.09 -18.88 1.98
CA GLN A 5 -12.01 -18.60 0.54
C GLN A 5 -13.18 -17.71 0.09
N ARG A 6 -12.87 -16.64 -0.62
CA ARG A 6 -13.84 -15.65 -1.11
C ARG A 6 -14.31 -16.01 -2.52
N SER A 7 -15.55 -15.65 -2.85
CA SER A 7 -16.04 -15.77 -4.22
C SER A 7 -15.38 -14.74 -5.16
N ASP A 8 -15.38 -15.01 -6.46
CA ASP A 8 -14.86 -14.05 -7.44
C ASP A 8 -15.60 -12.70 -7.38
N ASP A 9 -16.91 -12.70 -7.06
CA ASP A 9 -17.70 -11.47 -6.88
C ASP A 9 -17.34 -10.70 -5.60
N GLU A 10 -17.05 -11.39 -4.49
CA GLU A 10 -16.53 -10.76 -3.26
C GLU A 10 -15.17 -10.10 -3.56
N LEU A 11 -14.29 -10.80 -4.29
CA LEU A 11 -12.96 -10.30 -4.65
C LEU A 11 -13.02 -9.14 -5.63
N LYS A 12 -13.94 -9.20 -6.60
CA LYS A 12 -14.17 -8.10 -7.55
C LYS A 12 -14.59 -6.81 -6.85
N GLN A 13 -15.48 -6.90 -5.86
CA GLN A 13 -15.88 -5.77 -5.03
C GLN A 13 -14.73 -5.27 -4.14
N ALA A 14 -13.99 -6.18 -3.51
CA ALA A 14 -12.80 -5.82 -2.75
C ALA A 14 -11.73 -5.14 -3.63
N GLY A 15 -11.62 -5.56 -4.90
CA GLY A 15 -10.77 -4.96 -5.91
C GLY A 15 -11.07 -3.48 -6.15
N GLU A 16 -12.32 -3.04 -6.08
CA GLU A 16 -12.68 -1.62 -6.20
C GLU A 16 -12.18 -0.78 -5.00
N HIS A 17 -12.27 -1.33 -3.79
CA HIS A 17 -11.68 -0.69 -2.61
C HIS A 17 -10.16 -0.61 -2.70
N LEU A 18 -9.53 -1.68 -3.21
CA LEU A 18 -8.10 -1.69 -3.47
C LEU A 18 -7.71 -0.64 -4.52
N TYR A 19 -8.51 -0.47 -5.58
CA TYR A 19 -8.28 0.55 -6.61
C TYR A 19 -8.26 1.95 -5.98
N TYR A 20 -9.27 2.25 -5.16
CA TYR A 20 -9.31 3.53 -4.45
C TYR A 20 -8.06 3.76 -3.60
N LYS A 21 -7.57 2.72 -2.88
CA LYS A 21 -6.34 2.84 -2.10
C LYS A 21 -5.14 3.13 -2.97
N TYR A 22 -5.01 2.44 -4.11
CA TYR A 22 -3.92 2.61 -5.06
C TYR A 22 -3.94 3.99 -5.74
N TRP A 23 -5.10 4.42 -6.24
CA TRP A 23 -5.28 5.73 -6.85
C TRP A 23 -4.94 6.87 -5.89
N MET A 24 -5.43 6.82 -4.65
CA MET A 24 -5.11 7.81 -3.62
C MET A 24 -3.61 7.82 -3.30
N PHE A 25 -2.99 6.65 -3.16
CA PHE A 25 -1.56 6.51 -2.93
C PHE A 25 -0.71 7.19 -4.01
N VAL A 26 -0.94 6.85 -5.29
CA VAL A 26 -0.21 7.42 -6.42
C VAL A 26 -0.43 8.93 -6.52
N THR A 27 -1.68 9.38 -6.37
CA THR A 27 -2.01 10.82 -6.41
C THR A 27 -1.26 11.59 -5.33
N LEU A 28 -1.29 11.10 -4.09
CA LEU A 28 -0.65 11.76 -2.96
C LEU A 28 0.87 11.73 -3.04
N ALA A 29 1.46 10.66 -3.58
CA ALA A 29 2.92 10.61 -3.82
C ALA A 29 3.37 11.75 -4.73
N ASN A 30 2.64 11.97 -5.83
CA ASN A 30 2.94 13.04 -6.79
C ASN A 30 2.70 14.44 -6.20
N VAL A 31 1.56 14.65 -5.54
CA VAL A 31 1.24 15.94 -4.90
C VAL A 31 2.27 16.31 -3.84
N GLN A 32 2.67 15.34 -3.01
CA GLN A 32 3.67 15.56 -1.97
C GLN A 32 5.06 15.81 -2.54
N SER A 33 5.46 15.03 -3.55
CA SER A 33 6.76 15.23 -4.19
C SER A 33 6.87 16.59 -4.90
N ALA A 34 5.75 17.12 -5.39
CA ALA A 34 5.73 18.45 -6.02
C ALA A 34 5.82 19.60 -4.99
N GLY A 35 5.66 19.32 -3.69
CA GLY A 35 5.67 20.35 -2.64
C GLY A 35 4.51 21.35 -2.77
N ALA A 36 3.40 20.94 -3.39
CA ALA A 36 2.32 21.84 -3.84
C ALA A 36 1.70 22.70 -2.73
N PHE A 37 1.82 22.28 -1.46
CA PHE A 37 1.21 22.96 -0.31
C PHE A 37 2.22 23.50 0.72
N GLY A 38 3.53 23.43 0.44
CA GLY A 38 4.59 23.92 1.33
C GLY A 38 4.48 23.40 2.77
N GLN A 39 4.99 24.17 3.74
CA GLN A 39 4.85 23.82 5.15
C GLN A 39 3.49 24.31 5.70
N SER A 40 2.46 23.48 5.60
CA SER A 40 1.10 23.80 6.04
C SER A 40 0.40 22.62 6.72
N ALA A 41 -0.69 22.91 7.46
CA ALA A 41 -1.54 21.85 8.01
C ALA A 41 -2.13 20.94 6.92
N ILE A 42 -2.40 21.51 5.74
CA ILE A 42 -2.83 20.75 4.56
C ILE A 42 -1.74 19.76 4.13
N ASN A 43 -0.48 20.21 4.07
CA ASN A 43 0.64 19.34 3.73
C ASN A 43 0.80 18.16 4.70
N ASN A 44 0.61 18.41 6.01
CA ASN A 44 0.64 17.34 7.02
C ASN A 44 -0.53 16.36 6.84
N ALA A 45 -1.75 16.85 6.60
CA ALA A 45 -2.92 15.99 6.35
C ALA A 45 -2.74 15.12 5.10
N LEU A 46 -2.13 15.66 4.05
CA LEU A 46 -1.78 14.89 2.84
C LEU A 46 -0.72 13.83 3.12
N LEU A 47 0.24 14.10 4.02
CA LEU A 47 1.30 13.14 4.39
C LEU A 47 0.67 12.01 5.21
N GLU A 48 -0.16 12.35 6.19
CA GLU A 48 -0.93 11.39 6.97
C GLU A 48 -1.76 10.48 6.04
N SER A 49 -2.51 11.08 5.11
CA SER A 49 -3.29 10.32 4.13
C SER A 49 -2.41 9.41 3.27
N PHE A 50 -1.28 9.91 2.75
CA PHE A 50 -0.33 9.12 1.96
C PHE A 50 0.15 7.89 2.75
N THR A 51 0.52 8.09 4.02
CA THR A 51 1.02 7.00 4.87
C THR A 51 -0.04 5.96 5.21
N ILE A 52 -1.31 6.38 5.39
CA ILE A 52 -2.43 5.46 5.60
C ILE A 52 -2.63 4.57 4.37
N HIS A 53 -2.66 5.17 3.18
CA HIS A 53 -2.83 4.42 1.93
C HIS A 53 -1.64 3.50 1.64
N THR A 54 -0.41 3.98 1.86
CA THR A 54 0.81 3.17 1.72
C THR A 54 0.77 1.95 2.65
N ARG A 55 0.44 2.16 3.93
CA ARG A 55 0.35 1.06 4.90
C ARG A 55 -0.70 0.03 4.50
N ALA A 56 -1.89 0.47 4.08
CA ALA A 56 -2.95 -0.42 3.64
C ALA A 56 -2.52 -1.29 2.44
N ILE A 57 -1.81 -0.70 1.47
CA ILE A 57 -1.29 -1.43 0.31
C ILE A 57 -0.18 -2.42 0.72
N LEU A 58 0.76 -2.01 1.56
CA LEU A 58 1.82 -2.91 2.03
C LEU A 58 1.26 -4.06 2.87
N ASP A 59 0.28 -3.79 3.71
CA ASP A 59 -0.43 -4.81 4.48
C ASP A 59 -1.16 -5.79 3.55
N PHE A 60 -1.86 -5.29 2.53
CA PHE A 60 -2.49 -6.11 1.49
C PHE A 60 -1.50 -7.00 0.75
N LEU A 61 -0.38 -6.45 0.27
CA LEU A 61 0.61 -7.17 -0.54
C LEU A 61 1.42 -8.20 0.27
N TYR A 62 1.76 -7.89 1.52
CA TYR A 62 2.78 -8.63 2.26
C TYR A 62 2.29 -9.39 3.49
N ARG A 63 1.14 -9.07 4.08
CA ARG A 63 0.66 -9.88 5.21
C ARG A 63 0.44 -11.32 4.74
N GLY A 64 0.84 -12.27 5.59
CA GLY A 64 0.47 -13.67 5.45
C GLY A 64 -0.97 -13.89 5.93
N GLU A 65 -1.31 -15.09 6.40
CA GLU A 65 -2.59 -15.34 7.05
C GLU A 65 -2.77 -14.40 8.26
N SER A 66 -3.54 -13.32 8.07
CA SER A 66 -3.82 -12.31 9.09
C SER A 66 -4.62 -12.91 10.26
N ARG A 67 -4.48 -12.33 11.46
CA ARG A 67 -5.36 -12.61 12.60
C ARG A 67 -6.80 -12.15 12.34
N GLU A 68 -6.98 -11.13 11.51
CA GLU A 68 -8.26 -10.53 11.15
C GLU A 68 -8.77 -11.18 9.86
N LYS A 69 -9.86 -11.95 9.99
CA LYS A 69 -10.39 -12.80 8.90
C LYS A 69 -11.13 -12.01 7.82
N ASP A 70 -11.39 -10.74 8.09
CA ASP A 70 -12.15 -9.77 7.29
C ASP A 70 -11.26 -8.75 6.57
N ASP A 71 -9.97 -8.66 6.91
CA ASP A 71 -8.98 -7.99 6.07
C ASP A 71 -9.05 -8.52 4.64
N VAL A 72 -8.76 -7.69 3.64
CA VAL A 72 -8.54 -8.15 2.26
C VAL A 72 -7.04 -8.27 2.04
N LEU A 73 -6.56 -9.41 1.55
CA LEU A 73 -5.14 -9.68 1.32
C LEU A 73 -4.90 -10.10 -0.13
N ALA A 74 -3.70 -9.86 -0.64
CA ALA A 74 -3.34 -10.23 -2.00
C ALA A 74 -3.48 -11.75 -2.25
N ILE A 75 -3.19 -12.57 -1.23
CA ILE A 75 -3.36 -14.03 -1.30
C ILE A 75 -4.80 -14.47 -1.58
N ASP A 76 -5.81 -13.64 -1.24
CA ASP A 76 -7.22 -13.97 -1.48
C ASP A 76 -7.58 -13.95 -2.96
N PHE A 77 -6.81 -13.21 -3.77
CA PHE A 77 -7.04 -13.07 -5.20
C PHE A 77 -6.53 -14.27 -6.01
N PHE A 78 -5.84 -15.22 -5.39
CA PHE A 78 -5.25 -16.39 -6.04
C PHE A 78 -6.01 -17.67 -5.66
N ASN A 79 -6.04 -18.64 -6.57
CA ASN A 79 -6.62 -19.96 -6.28
C ASN A 79 -5.80 -20.70 -5.23
N ASN A 80 -4.47 -20.53 -5.28
CA ASN A 80 -3.54 -20.99 -4.27
C ASN A 80 -2.85 -19.77 -3.64
N PRO A 81 -3.03 -19.50 -2.32
CA PRO A 81 -2.33 -18.44 -1.61
C PRO A 81 -0.80 -18.45 -1.79
N ASP A 82 -0.20 -19.63 -1.91
CA ASP A 82 1.25 -19.80 -2.06
C ASP A 82 1.77 -19.26 -3.39
N GLU A 83 0.91 -19.15 -4.41
CA GLU A 83 1.27 -18.58 -5.72
C GLU A 83 1.75 -17.14 -5.56
N TRP A 84 1.04 -16.32 -4.78
CA TRP A 84 1.46 -14.95 -4.52
C TRP A 84 2.69 -14.90 -3.60
N VAL A 85 2.69 -15.70 -2.53
CA VAL A 85 3.78 -15.68 -1.54
C VAL A 85 5.11 -16.07 -2.18
N SER A 86 5.11 -17.04 -3.08
CA SER A 86 6.32 -17.53 -3.77
C SER A 86 6.78 -16.63 -4.91
N THR A 87 5.88 -15.86 -5.53
CA THR A 87 6.21 -15.04 -6.69
C THR A 87 6.46 -13.58 -6.34
N ARG A 88 5.87 -13.04 -5.27
CA ARG A 88 6.07 -11.64 -4.88
C ARG A 88 7.54 -11.37 -4.51
N PRO A 89 8.13 -10.24 -4.93
CA PRO A 89 9.47 -9.87 -4.50
C PRO A 89 9.46 -9.53 -3.00
N ASN A 90 10.62 -9.67 -2.35
CA ASN A 90 10.83 -9.15 -1.00
C ASN A 90 10.63 -7.63 -0.98
N LYS A 91 10.31 -7.09 0.20
CA LYS A 91 10.26 -5.64 0.39
C LYS A 91 11.65 -5.05 0.10
N SER A 92 11.69 -3.90 -0.56
CA SER A 92 12.92 -3.09 -0.59
C SER A 92 13.22 -2.57 0.83
N SER A 93 14.47 -2.17 1.07
CA SER A 93 14.85 -1.50 2.33
C SER A 93 13.98 -0.26 2.61
N THR A 94 13.57 0.44 1.56
CA THR A 94 12.69 1.60 1.63
C THR A 94 11.33 1.19 2.18
N LEU A 95 10.69 0.16 1.62
CA LEU A 95 9.38 -0.33 2.08
C LEU A 95 9.41 -1.01 3.45
N GLU A 96 10.51 -1.68 3.83
CA GLU A 96 10.68 -2.25 5.16
C GLU A 96 10.62 -1.19 6.26
N SER A 97 11.18 0.00 5.98
CA SER A 97 11.21 1.11 6.94
C SER A 97 9.86 1.80 7.14
N VAL A 98 8.97 1.76 6.14
CA VAL A 98 7.73 2.56 6.09
C VAL A 98 6.86 2.31 7.31
N HIS A 99 6.57 1.05 7.68
CA HIS A 99 5.67 0.76 8.81
C HIS A 99 6.18 1.36 10.12
N ASN A 100 7.47 1.19 10.41
CA ASN A 100 8.08 1.73 11.62
C ASN A 100 8.06 3.26 11.56
N ARG A 101 8.40 3.86 10.42
CA ARG A 101 8.42 5.30 10.22
C ARG A 101 7.04 5.93 10.43
N VAL A 102 6.00 5.39 9.80
CA VAL A 102 4.61 5.82 10.02
C VAL A 102 4.24 5.74 11.49
N GLY A 103 4.57 4.61 12.15
CA GLY A 103 4.30 4.45 13.57
C GLY A 103 4.97 5.53 14.43
N LYS A 104 6.26 5.80 14.23
CA LYS A 104 7.03 6.72 15.08
C LYS A 104 6.82 8.20 14.74
N GLU A 105 6.70 8.52 13.45
CA GLU A 105 6.68 9.89 12.93
C GLU A 105 5.28 10.45 12.68
N VAL A 106 4.27 9.58 12.55
CA VAL A 106 2.92 10.01 12.19
C VAL A 106 1.90 9.58 13.25
N ALA A 107 1.72 8.27 13.43
CA ALA A 107 0.61 7.73 14.21
C ALA A 107 0.80 7.85 15.73
N HIS A 108 2.02 7.71 16.24
CA HIS A 108 2.29 7.74 17.67
C HIS A 108 2.98 9.05 18.09
N LEU A 109 2.70 9.47 19.31
CA LEU A 109 3.50 10.47 20.01
C LEU A 109 4.73 9.76 20.60
N THR A 110 5.91 9.95 19.99
CA THR A 110 7.13 9.22 20.35
C THR A 110 8.32 10.14 20.55
N TYR A 111 9.22 9.78 21.48
CA TYR A 111 10.51 10.45 21.65
C TYR A 111 11.45 10.27 20.46
N ALA A 112 11.28 9.21 19.66
CA ALA A 112 12.08 8.94 18.46
C ALA A 112 12.07 10.11 17.46
N ARG A 113 11.03 10.96 17.48
CA ARG A 113 10.97 12.17 16.65
C ARG A 113 12.09 13.17 16.93
N GLN A 114 12.61 13.20 18.17
CA GLN A 114 13.69 14.11 18.57
C GLN A 114 15.05 13.69 17.99
N GLU A 115 15.18 12.42 17.60
CA GLU A 115 16.43 11.84 17.05
C GLU A 115 16.53 11.98 15.53
N ILE A 116 15.45 12.43 14.86
CA ILE A 116 15.40 12.58 13.40
C ILE A 116 16.14 13.84 12.98
N LYS A 117 17.29 13.63 12.34
CA LYS A 117 18.09 14.71 11.77
C LYS A 117 17.34 15.40 10.61
N PRO A 118 17.54 16.72 10.40
CA PRO A 118 16.85 17.47 9.35
C PRO A 118 16.91 16.82 7.95
N GLU A 119 18.06 16.27 7.57
CA GLU A 119 18.29 15.58 6.30
C GLU A 119 17.42 14.32 6.11
N ASN A 120 16.97 13.71 7.21
CA ASN A 120 16.16 12.49 7.21
C ASN A 120 14.66 12.77 7.42
N LYS A 121 14.25 14.04 7.59
CA LYS A 121 12.84 14.40 7.79
C LYS A 121 12.01 14.22 6.53
N SER A 122 12.61 14.41 5.37
CA SER A 122 11.93 14.26 4.08
C SER A 122 11.52 12.80 3.85
N TRP A 123 10.30 12.62 3.34
CA TRP A 123 9.81 11.31 2.93
C TRP A 123 10.18 11.07 1.45
N PRO A 124 10.73 9.90 1.09
CA PRO A 124 11.07 9.58 -0.28
C PRO A 124 9.82 9.14 -1.06
N PHE A 125 8.86 10.05 -1.25
CA PHE A 125 7.51 9.74 -1.78
C PHE A 125 7.53 8.99 -3.12
N LEU A 126 8.32 9.47 -4.09
CA LEU A 126 8.42 8.86 -5.41
C LEU A 126 9.15 7.52 -5.39
N GLU A 127 10.12 7.34 -4.48
CA GLU A 127 10.81 6.07 -4.33
C GLU A 127 9.87 5.01 -3.74
N ILE A 128 9.12 5.36 -2.70
CA ILE A 128 8.05 4.52 -2.15
C ILE A 128 7.02 4.20 -3.23
N ALA A 129 6.58 5.19 -4.00
CA ALA A 129 5.64 5.01 -5.11
C ALA A 129 6.16 4.03 -6.16
N LYS A 130 7.39 4.21 -6.60
CA LYS A 130 8.05 3.33 -7.58
C LYS A 130 8.18 1.90 -7.06
N ASP A 131 8.63 1.72 -5.83
CA ASP A 131 8.81 0.40 -5.24
C ASP A 131 7.46 -0.33 -5.08
N VAL A 132 6.43 0.37 -4.61
CA VAL A 132 5.07 -0.18 -4.52
C VAL A 132 4.53 -0.52 -5.90
N ASP A 133 4.64 0.39 -6.87
CA ASP A 133 4.15 0.19 -8.24
C ASP A 133 4.77 -1.07 -8.86
N ALA A 134 6.10 -1.25 -8.77
CA ALA A 134 6.76 -2.45 -9.30
C ALA A 134 6.17 -3.77 -8.75
N ILE A 135 5.81 -3.81 -7.47
CA ILE A 135 5.19 -4.99 -6.84
C ILE A 135 3.73 -5.10 -7.24
N PHE A 136 3.03 -3.97 -7.31
CA PHE A 136 1.61 -3.88 -7.62
C PHE A 136 1.33 -4.25 -9.08
N SER A 137 2.15 -3.83 -10.03
CA SER A 137 2.07 -4.28 -11.44
C SER A 137 2.26 -5.79 -11.54
N LYS A 138 3.18 -6.37 -10.76
CA LYS A 138 3.36 -7.83 -10.71
C LYS A 138 2.11 -8.53 -10.20
N PHE A 139 1.51 -8.02 -9.12
CA PHE A 139 0.22 -8.51 -8.61
C PHE A 139 -0.86 -8.46 -9.70
N LEU A 140 -1.08 -7.32 -10.34
CA LEU A 140 -2.10 -7.14 -11.39
C LEU A 140 -1.88 -8.03 -12.61
N ASN A 141 -0.62 -8.37 -12.93
CA ASN A 141 -0.29 -9.27 -14.03
C ASN A 141 -0.62 -10.73 -13.74
N LEU A 142 -0.61 -11.14 -12.48
CA LEU A 142 -0.84 -12.53 -12.07
C LEU A 142 -2.28 -12.81 -11.65
N VAL A 143 -3.01 -11.81 -11.14
CA VAL A 143 -4.37 -11.99 -10.66
C VAL A 143 -5.34 -12.36 -11.81
N PRO A 144 -6.23 -13.35 -11.59
CA PRO A 144 -7.32 -13.63 -12.51
C PRO A 144 -8.17 -12.38 -12.77
N LYS A 145 -8.28 -11.97 -14.04
CA LYS A 145 -8.91 -10.68 -14.41
C LYS A 145 -10.38 -10.58 -14.01
N ASN A 146 -11.08 -11.69 -13.90
CA ASN A 146 -12.47 -11.72 -13.44
C ASN A 146 -12.64 -11.36 -11.94
N ARG A 147 -11.55 -11.34 -11.17
CA ARG A 147 -11.50 -10.90 -9.76
C ARG A 147 -11.13 -9.43 -9.60
N LEU A 148 -10.80 -8.74 -10.67
CA LEU A 148 -10.54 -7.30 -10.66
C LEU A 148 -11.82 -6.56 -11.04
N GLY A 149 -12.14 -5.53 -10.27
CA GLY A 149 -13.24 -4.63 -10.56
C GLY A 149 -13.01 -3.80 -11.84
N PRO A 150 -14.07 -3.25 -12.44
CA PRO A 150 -13.99 -2.47 -13.68
C PRO A 150 -13.02 -1.28 -13.62
N SER A 151 -12.78 -0.66 -12.46
CA SER A 151 -11.86 0.49 -12.36
C SER A 151 -10.41 0.15 -12.70
N TRP A 152 -10.03 -1.13 -12.66
CA TRP A 152 -8.70 -1.58 -13.05
C TRP A 152 -8.47 -1.64 -14.56
N ASN A 153 -9.52 -1.53 -15.39
CA ASN A 153 -9.38 -1.63 -16.84
C ASN A 153 -8.65 -0.43 -17.47
N ASP A 154 -8.70 0.73 -16.81
CA ASP A 154 -8.15 1.99 -17.32
C ASP A 154 -6.72 2.26 -16.83
N ILE A 155 -6.22 1.46 -15.88
CA ILE A 155 -4.81 1.52 -15.47
C ILE A 155 -3.99 0.82 -16.55
N LYS A 156 -3.65 1.57 -17.60
CA LYS A 156 -2.55 1.19 -18.48
C LYS A 156 -1.26 1.35 -17.67
N GLY A 157 -0.56 0.24 -17.47
CA GLY A 157 0.81 0.25 -16.96
C GLY A 157 1.76 1.03 -17.85
#